data_AF-A0A2V9YGY4-F1
#
_entry.id   AF-A0A2V9YGY4-F1
#
_cell.length_a   1.000
_cell.length_b   1.000
_cell.length_c   1.000
_cell.angle_alpha   90.00
_cell.angle_beta   90.00
_cell.angle_gamma   90.00
#
_symmetry.space_group_name_H-M   'P 1'
#
loop_
_entity.id
_entity.type
_entity.pdbx_description
1 polymer ?
#
loop_
_entity_poly.entity_id
_entity_poly.type
_entity_poly.pdbx_seq_one_letter_code
_entity_poly.pdbx_strand_id
1 'polypeptide(L)'
;MPPTTGKDHEGMTTLQEFRCEVCGLLTTNPIHWFVIRCGDSDLTVYRWNSETANAAGARHYCGERHAQVYISRWFESVCAPPKPSFK
;
A
#
# COMPACT_ATOMS: atom_id res chain seq x y z
N MET A 1 7.04 -47.91 26.14
CA MET A 1 6.87 -46.66 26.90
C MET A 1 7.65 -45.58 26.14
N PRO A 2 7.03 -44.42 25.84
CA PRO A 2 7.39 -43.58 24.69
C PRO A 2 8.47 -42.55 25.03
N PRO A 3 9.14 -42.00 24.01
CA PRO A 3 8.97 -40.56 23.71
C PRO A 3 8.99 -40.35 22.17
N THR A 4 8.59 -39.27 21.50
CA THR A 4 8.37 -37.86 21.82
C THR A 4 7.32 -37.34 20.83
N THR A 5 6.44 -36.47 21.32
CA THR A 5 5.57 -35.59 20.52
C THR A 5 6.43 -34.65 19.67
N GLY A 6 6.52 -34.88 18.35
CA GLY A 6 7.04 -33.92 17.37
C GLY A 6 5.87 -33.27 16.66
N LYS A 7 5.42 -32.13 17.19
CA LYS A 7 4.28 -31.37 16.68
C LYS A 7 4.80 -30.27 15.76
N ASP A 8 5.39 -30.67 14.65
CA ASP A 8 6.01 -29.75 13.69
C ASP A 8 5.12 -29.65 12.46
N HIS A 9 4.07 -28.85 12.56
CA HIS A 9 3.55 -28.13 11.40
C HIS A 9 3.43 -26.68 11.83
N GLU A 10 4.58 -26.00 11.75
CA GLU A 10 4.67 -24.56 11.59
C GLU A 10 3.60 -24.11 10.60
N GLY A 11 2.51 -23.54 11.13
CA GLY A 11 1.64 -22.72 10.33
C GLY A 11 2.48 -21.55 9.86
N MET A 12 2.97 -21.59 8.62
CA MET A 12 3.43 -20.39 7.92
C MET A 12 2.25 -19.44 7.85
N THR A 13 2.08 -18.61 8.87
CA THR A 13 1.40 -17.34 8.71
C THR A 13 2.27 -16.54 7.77
N THR A 14 1.94 -16.55 6.48
CA THR A 14 2.52 -15.63 5.50
C THR A 14 2.18 -14.23 6.01
N LEU A 15 3.10 -13.65 6.79
CA LEU A 15 2.99 -12.29 7.27
C LEU A 15 2.90 -11.41 6.04
N GLN A 16 1.77 -10.74 5.88
CA GLN A 16 1.53 -9.91 4.72
C GLN A 16 2.48 -8.71 4.80
N GLU A 17 3.42 -8.64 3.86
CA GLU A 17 4.36 -7.55 3.74
C GLU A 17 3.75 -6.43 2.90
N PHE A 18 3.79 -5.21 3.43
CA PHE A 18 3.32 -4.01 2.74
C PHE A 18 4.51 -3.19 2.27
N ARG A 19 4.41 -2.68 1.03
CA ARG A 19 5.47 -1.91 0.39
C ARG A 19 5.06 -0.46 0.21
N CYS A 20 5.94 0.47 0.58
CA CYS A 20 5.74 1.86 0.26
C CYS A 20 5.98 2.11 -1.24
N GLU A 21 5.01 2.69 -1.92
CA GLU A 21 5.09 2.95 -3.37
C GLU A 21 6.11 4.03 -3.76
N VAL A 22 6.59 4.83 -2.80
CA VAL A 22 7.53 5.94 -3.06
C VAL A 22 8.97 5.52 -2.78
N CYS A 23 9.26 4.99 -1.59
CA CYS A 23 10.63 4.64 -1.18
C CYS A 23 10.92 3.14 -1.24
N GLY A 24 9.92 2.29 -1.46
CA GLY A 24 10.07 0.85 -1.49
C GLY A 24 10.26 0.18 -0.12
N LEU A 25 10.11 0.91 0.99
CA LEU A 25 10.17 0.34 2.34
C LEU A 25 9.17 -0.82 2.46
N LEU A 26 9.64 -1.98 2.92
CA LEU A 26 8.81 -3.14 3.23
C LEU A 26 8.62 -3.25 4.73
N THR A 27 7.40 -3.56 5.17
CA THR A 27 7.12 -3.83 6.58
C THR A 27 5.93 -4.78 6.73
N THR A 28 6.01 -5.64 7.73
CA THR A 28 4.88 -6.47 8.19
C THR A 28 4.03 -5.74 9.24
N ASN A 29 4.47 -4.57 9.73
CA ASN A 29 3.78 -3.78 10.76
C ASN A 29 3.73 -2.29 10.36
N PRO A 30 2.74 -1.87 9.56
CA PRO A 30 2.67 -0.53 8.97
C PRO A 30 2.04 0.50 9.93
N ILE A 31 2.68 0.73 11.09
CA ILE A 31 2.20 1.73 12.06
C ILE A 31 2.42 3.15 11.49
N HIS A 32 1.37 3.97 11.48
CA HIS A 32 1.34 5.34 10.90
C HIS A 32 1.42 5.42 9.38
N TRP A 33 1.14 4.31 8.70
CA TRP A 33 1.06 4.31 7.25
C TRP A 33 -0.29 4.86 6.77
N PHE A 34 -0.31 5.24 5.51
CA PHE A 34 -1.51 5.66 4.81
C PHE A 34 -1.76 4.73 3.63
N VAL A 35 -3.03 4.51 3.32
CA VAL A 35 -3.48 3.79 2.13
C VAL A 35 -4.21 4.78 1.25
N ILE A 36 -3.79 4.89 -0.01
CA ILE A 36 -4.50 5.72 -0.99
C ILE A 36 -5.13 4.80 -2.02
N ARG A 37 -6.41 5.04 -2.30
CA ARG A 37 -7.11 4.43 -3.42
C ARG A 37 -7.38 5.49 -4.48
N CYS A 38 -7.04 5.18 -5.71
CA CYS A 38 -7.36 5.99 -6.87
C CYS A 38 -8.57 5.36 -7.55
N GLY A 39 -9.72 6.02 -7.46
CA GLY A 39 -10.88 5.72 -8.30
C GLY A 39 -10.74 6.41 -9.66
N ASP A 40 -11.79 6.30 -10.48
CA ASP A 40 -11.84 6.94 -11.80
C ASP A 40 -11.87 8.47 -11.73
N SER A 41 -12.55 9.02 -10.72
CA SER A 41 -12.78 10.47 -10.56
C SER A 41 -12.32 11.02 -9.21
N ASP A 42 -12.02 10.16 -8.25
CA ASP A 42 -11.66 10.54 -6.89
C ASP A 42 -10.36 9.88 -6.45
N LEU A 43 -9.66 10.56 -5.55
CA LEU A 43 -8.55 10.01 -4.79
C LEU A 43 -8.93 10.05 -3.33
N THR A 44 -9.03 8.88 -2.71
CA THR A 44 -9.40 8.77 -1.30
C THR A 44 -8.21 8.30 -0.46
N VAL A 45 -7.92 9.04 0.61
CA VAL A 45 -6.84 8.75 1.56
C VAL A 45 -7.44 8.12 2.82
N TYR A 46 -6.92 6.96 3.21
CA TYR A 46 -7.28 6.24 4.41
C TYR A 46 -6.08 6.13 5.34
N ARG A 47 -6.34 6.22 6.65
CA ARG A 47 -5.37 5.73 7.63
C ARG A 47 -5.24 4.22 7.46
N TRP A 48 -4.01 3.71 7.52
CA TRP A 48 -3.76 2.28 7.36
C TRP A 48 -4.60 1.45 8.34
N ASN A 49 -5.27 0.44 7.80
CA ASN A 49 -5.94 -0.64 8.52
C ASN A 49 -5.96 -1.87 7.60
N SER A 50 -6.07 -3.06 8.19
CA SER A 50 -5.96 -4.33 7.46
C SER A 50 -6.96 -4.44 6.31
N GLU A 51 -8.18 -3.95 6.47
CA GLU A 51 -9.24 -4.02 5.45
C GLU A 51 -8.92 -3.15 4.23
N THR A 52 -8.59 -1.87 4.46
CA THR A 52 -8.23 -0.93 3.38
C THR A 52 -6.92 -1.29 2.72
N ALA A 53 -5.95 -1.82 3.47
CA ALA A 53 -4.66 -2.24 2.94
C ALA A 53 -4.76 -3.48 2.04
N ASN A 54 -5.76 -4.33 2.26
CA ASN A 54 -6.05 -5.51 1.45
C ASN A 54 -7.04 -5.26 0.31
N ALA A 55 -7.63 -4.06 0.24
CA ALA A 55 -8.55 -3.72 -0.82
C ALA A 55 -7.85 -3.69 -2.19
N ALA A 56 -8.56 -4.07 -3.25
CA ALA A 56 -8.05 -3.97 -4.61
C ALA A 56 -7.68 -2.51 -4.94
N GLY A 57 -6.50 -2.31 -5.55
CA GLY A 57 -5.99 -0.99 -5.89
C GLY A 57 -5.48 -0.15 -4.71
N ALA A 58 -5.37 -0.74 -3.51
CA ALA A 58 -4.76 -0.09 -2.36
C ALA A 58 -3.27 0.14 -2.59
N ARG A 59 -2.84 1.40 -2.44
CA ARG A 59 -1.43 1.81 -2.50
C ARG A 59 -0.97 2.24 -1.12
N HIS A 60 0.16 1.72 -0.65
CA HIS A 60 0.64 1.95 0.71
C HIS A 60 1.76 2.98 0.76
N TYR A 61 1.73 3.83 1.79
CA TYR A 61 2.71 4.91 2.00
C TYR A 61 3.18 4.94 3.45
N CYS A 62 4.49 4.93 3.67
CA CYS A 62 5.08 4.82 5.00
C CYS A 62 5.02 6.08 5.87
N GLY A 63 4.32 7.11 5.40
CA GLY A 63 4.12 8.35 6.13
C GLY A 63 3.51 9.43 5.25
N GLU A 64 3.14 10.54 5.89
CA GLU A 64 2.45 11.66 5.25
C GLU A 64 3.23 12.21 4.06
N ARG A 65 4.55 12.41 4.20
CA ARG A 65 5.40 12.96 3.13
C ARG A 65 5.31 12.13 1.84
N HIS A 66 5.36 10.80 1.95
CA HIS A 66 5.27 9.93 0.77
C HIS A 66 3.84 9.85 0.22
N ALA A 67 2.83 9.90 1.09
CA ALA A 67 1.44 10.02 0.65
C ALA A 67 1.22 11.33 -0.14
N GLN A 68 1.72 12.46 0.36
CA GLN A 68 1.62 13.76 -0.32
C GLN A 68 2.30 13.77 -1.69
N VAL A 69 3.48 13.16 -1.83
CA VAL A 69 4.15 13.04 -3.13
C VAL A 69 3.23 12.38 -4.17
N TYR A 70 2.52 11.33 -3.78
CA TYR A 70 1.57 10.68 -4.70
C TYR A 70 0.37 11.56 -5.02
N ILE A 71 -0.21 12.22 -4.01
CA ILE A 71 -1.35 13.13 -4.18
C ILE A 71 -0.98 14.28 -5.13
N SER A 72 0.19 14.91 -4.96
CA SER A 72 0.68 15.96 -5.85
C SER A 72 0.79 15.47 -7.29
N ARG A 73 1.37 14.28 -7.51
CA ARG A 73 1.49 13.69 -8.85
C ARG A 73 0.15 13.37 -9.47
N TRP A 74 -0.82 12.94 -8.67
CA TRP A 74 -2.19 12.72 -9.13
C TRP A 74 -2.83 14.03 -9.58
N PHE A 75 -2.71 15.11 -8.80
CA PHE A 75 -3.16 16.44 -9.22
C PHE A 75 -2.50 16.90 -10.52
N GLU A 76 -1.18 16.70 -10.67
CA GLU A 76 -0.48 17.00 -11.92
C GLU A 76 -1.02 16.18 -13.10
N SER A 77 -1.36 14.91 -12.90
CA SER A 77 -1.94 14.07 -13.95
C SER A 77 -3.34 14.49 -14.36
N VAL A 78 -4.17 14.95 -13.42
CA VAL A 78 -5.54 15.41 -13.68
C VAL A 78 -5.56 16.81 -14.28
N CYS A 79 -4.66 17.69 -13.84
CA CYS A 79 -4.59 19.08 -14.28
C CYS A 79 -3.61 19.30 -15.46
N ALA A 80 -2.81 18.30 -15.85
CA ALA A 80 -1.94 18.43 -17.00
C ALA A 80 -2.78 18.66 -18.27
N PRO A 81 -2.53 19.75 -19.02
CA PRO A 81 -3.16 19.89 -20.33
C PRO A 81 -2.81 18.65 -21.17
N PRO A 82 -3.76 18.10 -21.94
CA PRO A 82 -3.47 16.97 -22.81
C PRO A 82 -2.27 17.35 -23.67
N LYS A 83 -1.22 16.52 -23.63
CA LYS A 83 -0.02 16.75 -24.44
C LYS A 83 -0.47 16.96 -25.88
N PRO A 84 -0.16 18.10 -26.51
CA PRO A 84 -0.51 18.30 -27.91
C PRO A 84 0.12 17.15 -28.69
N SER A 85 -0.74 16.32 -29.29
CA SER A 85 -0.31 15.32 -30.26
C SER A 85 0.08 16.08 -31.51
N PHE A 86 1.35 16.47 -31.61
CA PHE A 86 1.90 16.95 -32.86
C PHE A 86 1.87 15.77 -33.84
N LYS A 87 1.01 15.89 -34.86
CA LYS A 87 0.82 14.93 -35.94
C LYS A 87 1.40 15.50 -37.23
#